data_AF-A0AAW0H1R2-F1
#
_entry.id   AF-A0AAW0H1R2-F1
#
_cell.length_a   1.000
_cell.length_b   1.000
_cell.length_c   1.000
_cell.angle_alpha   90.00
_cell.angle_beta   90.00
_cell.angle_gamma   90.00
#
_symmetry.space_group_name_H-M   'P 1'
#
loop_
_entity.id
_entity.type
_entity.pdbx_description
1 polymer ?
#
loop_
_entity_poly.entity_id
_entity_poly.type
_entity_poly.pdbx_seq_one_letter_code
_entity_poly.pdbx_strand_id
1 'polypeptide(L)'
;FQVPIRVFLDLSSLPCVPLSQPVELLRLDLMTPYLNTSSREVKVRICRSGQVTAVPFWFHLCLDDEVRLDTSDEASHWKQAAVVLDTPIRVRAGEELVLSVQHHRSNVSITVKQ
;
A
#
# COMPACT_ATOMS: atom_id res chain seq x y z
N PHE A 1 21.64 9.19 2.74
CA PHE A 1 20.27 9.72 2.64
C PHE A 1 19.39 8.66 2.01
N GLN A 2 18.37 8.16 2.72
CA GLN A 2 17.39 7.19 2.20
C GLN A 2 16.06 7.90 2.00
N VAL A 3 15.37 7.60 0.89
CA VAL A 3 14.07 8.19 0.57
C VAL A 3 12.98 7.22 1.05
N PRO A 4 12.10 7.62 2.00
CA PRO A 4 11.13 6.71 2.61
C PRO A 4 9.97 6.36 1.67
N ILE A 5 9.60 7.26 0.76
CA ILE A 5 8.54 7.05 -0.23
C ILE A 5 9.08 7.34 -1.61
N ARG A 6 9.13 6.30 -2.46
CA ARG A 6 9.44 6.45 -3.89
C ARG A 6 8.15 6.75 -4.63
N VAL A 7 8.13 7.86 -5.35
CA VAL A 7 7.01 8.31 -6.20
C VAL A 7 7.38 8.20 -7.68
N PHE A 8 6.41 8.38 -8.57
CA PHE A 8 6.57 8.27 -10.02
C PHE A 8 7.05 6.87 -10.47
N LEU A 9 6.57 5.83 -9.81
CA LEU A 9 6.86 4.44 -10.17
C LEU A 9 5.89 3.91 -11.22
N ASP A 10 6.39 2.98 -12.02
CA ASP A 10 5.58 2.12 -12.88
C ASP A 10 5.67 0.69 -12.34
N LEU A 11 4.66 0.26 -11.59
CA LEU A 11 4.70 -1.05 -10.92
C LEU A 11 4.62 -2.21 -11.90
N SER A 12 4.07 -2.00 -13.11
CA SER A 12 3.96 -3.04 -14.14
C SER A 12 5.32 -3.54 -14.65
N SER A 13 6.32 -2.65 -14.62
CA SER A 13 7.68 -2.91 -15.10
C SER A 13 8.72 -2.95 -13.98
N LEU A 14 8.32 -2.65 -12.73
CA LEU A 14 9.23 -2.65 -11.59
C LEU A 14 9.70 -4.09 -11.28
N PRO A 15 11.01 -4.39 -11.34
CA PRO A 15 11.51 -5.71 -10.98
C PRO A 15 11.31 -5.95 -9.49
N CYS A 16 10.28 -6.71 -9.16
CA CYS A 16 9.94 -7.06 -7.79
C CYS A 16 9.33 -8.45 -7.71
N VAL A 17 9.27 -8.99 -6.50
CA VAL A 17 8.65 -10.28 -6.22
C VAL A 17 7.52 -10.06 -5.24
N PRO A 18 6.25 -10.32 -5.61
CA PRO A 18 5.14 -10.22 -4.68
C PRO A 18 5.27 -11.28 -3.59
N LEU A 19 5.21 -10.85 -2.33
CA LEU A 19 5.23 -11.72 -1.15
C LEU A 19 3.83 -11.93 -0.54
N SER A 20 2.86 -11.11 -0.94
CA SER A 20 1.44 -11.19 -0.55
C SER A 20 0.54 -10.86 -1.75
N GLN A 21 -0.76 -11.08 -1.58
CA GLN A 21 -1.78 -10.45 -2.42
C GLN A 21 -1.95 -8.97 -2.03
N PRO A 22 -2.54 -8.14 -2.91
CA PRO A 22 -2.96 -6.78 -2.55
C PRO A 22 -3.95 -6.79 -1.38
N VAL A 23 -3.86 -5.78 -0.52
CA VAL A 23 -4.75 -5.61 0.64
C VAL A 23 -5.13 -4.14 0.76
N GLU A 24 -6.35 -3.85 1.21
CA GLU A 24 -6.80 -2.49 1.45
C GLU A 24 -6.08 -1.89 2.67
N LEU A 25 -5.24 -0.87 2.43
CA LEU A 25 -4.49 -0.18 3.49
C LEU A 25 -5.33 0.89 4.20
N LEU A 26 -6.06 1.69 3.42
CA LEU A 26 -6.80 2.85 3.85
C LEU A 26 -8.03 3.02 2.95
N ARG A 27 -9.13 3.50 3.53
CA ARG A 27 -10.32 3.97 2.81
C ARG A 27 -10.57 5.42 3.17
N LEU A 28 -10.76 6.26 2.17
CA LEU A 28 -11.17 7.65 2.32
C LEU A 28 -12.55 7.84 1.71
N ASP A 29 -13.54 8.05 2.56
CA ASP A 29 -14.88 8.44 2.17
C ASP A 29 -14.96 9.96 2.03
N LEU A 30 -15.14 10.43 0.80
CA LEU A 30 -15.24 11.84 0.47
C LEU A 30 -16.66 12.39 0.72
N MET A 31 -17.66 11.53 0.76
CA MET A 31 -19.08 11.90 0.95
C MET A 31 -19.47 11.93 2.41
N THR A 32 -18.83 11.10 3.24
CA THR A 32 -19.04 11.04 4.69
C THR A 32 -17.70 11.12 5.45
N PRO A 33 -17.02 12.28 5.44
CA PRO A 33 -15.64 12.39 5.92
C PRO A 33 -15.41 12.02 7.39
N TYR A 34 -16.46 12.09 8.22
CA TYR A 34 -16.41 11.71 9.64
C TYR A 34 -16.31 10.21 9.88
N LEU A 35 -16.54 9.37 8.86
CA LEU A 35 -16.30 7.91 8.92
C LEU A 35 -14.82 7.55 8.70
N ASN A 36 -13.99 8.51 8.25
CA ASN A 36 -12.59 8.24 7.97
C ASN A 36 -11.78 8.00 9.26
N THR A 37 -11.10 6.86 9.32
CA THR A 37 -10.19 6.54 10.40
C THR A 37 -8.83 7.22 10.20
N SER A 38 -8.28 7.81 11.26
CA SER A 38 -6.92 8.37 11.25
C SER A 38 -5.83 7.31 11.43
N SER A 39 -6.17 6.12 11.93
CA SER A 39 -5.24 5.02 12.10
C SER A 39 -5.94 3.66 11.98
N ARG A 40 -5.23 2.67 11.41
CA ARG A 40 -5.69 1.30 11.23
C ARG A 40 -4.51 0.33 11.27
N GLU A 41 -4.73 -0.85 11.85
CA GLU A 41 -3.83 -1.99 11.68
C GLU A 41 -4.35 -2.91 10.56
N VAL A 42 -3.45 -3.28 9.65
CA VAL A 42 -3.76 -4.13 8.49
C VAL A 42 -2.91 -5.39 8.58
N LYS A 43 -3.60 -6.53 8.70
CA LYS A 43 -2.99 -7.85 8.73
C LYS A 43 -2.77 -8.35 7.31
N VAL A 44 -1.52 -8.63 6.96
CA VAL A 44 -1.10 -9.06 5.63
C VAL A 44 -0.62 -10.50 5.68
N ARG A 45 -1.31 -11.39 4.98
CA ARG A 45 -0.92 -12.79 4.88
C ARG A 45 0.27 -12.93 3.93
N ILE A 46 1.36 -13.53 4.41
CA ILE A 46 2.52 -13.80 3.57
C ILE A 46 2.27 -15.07 2.76
N CYS A 47 2.23 -14.93 1.43
CA CYS A 47 2.02 -16.00 0.47
C CYS A 47 3.35 -16.66 0.05
N ARG A 48 4.46 -15.91 0.11
CA ARG A 48 5.78 -16.39 -0.32
C ARG A 48 6.87 -15.96 0.68
N SER A 49 7.71 -16.91 1.10
CA SER A 49 8.88 -16.61 1.92
C SER A 49 9.85 -15.69 1.18
N GLY A 50 10.44 -14.73 1.88
CA GLY A 50 11.32 -13.74 1.26
C GLY A 50 11.74 -12.64 2.21
N GLN A 51 12.09 -11.49 1.65
CA GLN A 51 12.45 -10.30 2.40
C GLN A 51 11.59 -9.13 1.91
N VAL A 52 10.81 -8.56 2.83
CA VAL A 52 10.02 -7.36 2.58
C VAL A 52 10.96 -6.16 2.60
N THR A 53 11.14 -5.53 1.45
CA THR A 53 11.98 -4.33 1.28
C THR A 53 11.14 -3.08 1.03
N ALA A 54 9.93 -3.25 0.51
CA ALA A 54 9.02 -2.15 0.19
C ALA A 54 7.57 -2.61 0.23
N VAL A 55 6.66 -1.64 0.37
CA VAL A 55 5.21 -1.77 0.24
C VAL A 55 4.75 -0.85 -0.89
N PRO A 56 4.61 -1.36 -2.13
CA PRO A 56 3.98 -0.62 -3.22
C PRO A 56 2.52 -0.35 -2.91
N PHE A 57 2.03 0.82 -3.30
CA PHE A 57 0.63 1.18 -3.16
C PHE A 57 0.15 2.03 -4.33
N TRP A 58 -1.13 1.89 -4.60
CA TRP A 58 -1.93 2.62 -5.57
C TRP A 58 -3.31 2.82 -4.96
N PHE A 59 -4.23 3.46 -5.68
CA PHE A 59 -5.57 3.65 -5.17
C PHE A 59 -6.61 3.33 -6.22
N HIS A 60 -7.81 3.12 -5.69
CA HIS A 60 -9.01 3.03 -6.47
C HIS A 60 -9.91 4.20 -6.13
N LEU A 61 -10.37 4.91 -7.14
CA LEU A 61 -11.35 5.99 -6.98
C LEU A 61 -12.71 5.48 -7.44
N CYS A 62 -13.60 5.23 -6.48
CA CYS A 62 -14.99 4.86 -6.77
C CYS A 62 -15.80 6.13 -7.03
N LEU A 63 -16.39 6.23 -8.22
CA LEU A 63 -17.26 7.36 -8.60
C LEU A 63 -18.72 7.06 -8.22
N ASP A 64 -19.09 5.79 -8.30
CA ASP A 64 -20.35 5.22 -7.82
C ASP A 64 -20.13 3.73 -7.44
N ASP A 65 -21.22 2.99 -7.28
CA ASP A 65 -21.20 1.57 -6.89
C ASP A 65 -20.66 0.63 -7.97
N GLU A 66 -20.66 1.05 -9.25
CA GLU A 66 -20.28 0.25 -10.41
C GLU A 66 -18.99 0.74 -11.07
N VAL A 67 -18.70 2.04 -10.97
CA VAL A 67 -17.62 2.72 -11.67
C VAL A 67 -16.46 3.01 -10.72
N ARG A 68 -15.31 2.41 -11.05
CA ARG A 68 -14.07 2.53 -10.30
C ARG A 68 -12.90 2.80 -11.25
N LEU A 69 -12.11 3.82 -10.94
CA LEU A 69 -10.83 4.06 -11.60
C LEU A 69 -9.73 3.33 -10.83
N ASP A 70 -8.91 2.54 -11.54
CA ASP A 70 -7.74 1.86 -11.00
C ASP A 70 -6.45 2.55 -11.45
N THR A 71 -5.70 3.13 -10.51
CA THR A 71 -4.45 3.83 -10.87
C THR A 71 -3.27 2.91 -11.14
N SER A 72 -3.42 1.59 -10.95
CA SER A 72 -2.42 0.58 -11.32
C SER A 72 -2.64 -0.02 -12.72
N ASP A 73 -3.77 0.30 -13.36
CA ASP A 73 -4.05 -0.12 -14.74
C ASP A 73 -2.98 0.40 -15.71
N GLU A 74 -2.65 -0.38 -16.75
CA GLU A 74 -1.70 0.00 -17.80
C GLU A 74 -2.12 1.28 -18.52
N ALA A 75 -3.44 1.53 -18.65
CA ALA A 75 -3.98 2.74 -19.26
C ALA A 75 -3.96 3.96 -18.31
N SER A 76 -3.61 3.79 -17.04
CA SER A 76 -3.59 4.87 -16.05
C SER A 76 -2.54 5.93 -16.38
N HIS A 77 -2.96 7.20 -16.33
CA HIS A 77 -2.03 8.34 -16.41
C HIS A 77 -1.35 8.65 -15.07
N TRP A 78 -1.79 8.03 -13.97
CA TRP A 78 -1.15 8.16 -12.66
C TRP A 78 -0.03 7.14 -12.50
N LYS A 79 1.15 7.63 -12.15
CA LYS A 79 2.23 6.78 -11.64
C LYS A 79 2.00 6.43 -10.17
N GLN A 80 2.49 5.26 -9.76
CA GLN A 80 2.28 4.74 -8.41
C GLN A 80 3.43 5.13 -7.47
N ALA A 81 3.36 4.65 -6.23
CA ALA A 81 4.36 4.89 -5.22
C ALA A 81 4.65 3.62 -4.39
N ALA A 82 5.74 3.65 -3.64
CA ALA A 82 6.08 2.60 -2.70
C ALA A 82 6.72 3.19 -1.45
N VAL A 83 6.31 2.68 -0.28
CA VAL A 83 7.07 2.87 0.96
C VAL A 83 8.26 1.94 0.92
N VAL A 84 9.46 2.46 1.14
CA VAL A 84 10.70 1.67 1.21
C VAL A 84 11.09 1.53 2.66
N LEU A 85 11.28 0.29 3.13
CA LEU A 85 11.67 0.03 4.50
C LEU A 85 13.16 0.35 4.69
N ASP A 86 13.48 1.05 5.78
CA ASP A 86 14.88 1.29 6.16
C ASP A 86 15.60 -0.02 6.51
N THR A 87 14.91 -0.91 7.22
CA THR A 87 15.41 -2.24 7.56
C THR A 87 14.51 -3.30 6.93
N PRO A 88 15.00 -4.08 5.95
CA PRO A 88 14.22 -5.14 5.34
C PRO A 88 13.86 -6.25 6.33
N ILE A 89 12.65 -6.81 6.21
CA ILE A 89 12.10 -7.79 7.16
C ILE A 89 12.01 -9.15 6.49
N ARG A 90 12.59 -10.17 7.12
CA ARG A 90 12.51 -11.55 6.60
C ARG A 90 11.19 -12.18 7.03
N VAL A 91 10.49 -12.78 6.08
CA VAL A 91 9.17 -13.38 6.29
C VAL A 91 9.11 -14.78 5.70
N ARG A 92 8.24 -15.62 6.25
CA ARG A 92 7.94 -16.97 5.76
C ARG A 92 6.52 -17.06 5.23
N ALA A 93 6.34 -17.86 4.19
CA ALA A 93 5.01 -18.22 3.72
C ALA A 93 4.20 -18.79 4.89
N GLY A 94 3.00 -18.24 5.08
CA GLY A 94 2.15 -18.60 6.19
C GLY A 94 2.38 -17.79 7.47
N GLU A 95 3.21 -16.76 7.46
CA GLU A 95 3.23 -15.73 8.51
C GLU A 95 2.18 -14.63 8.25
N GLU A 96 1.91 -13.82 9.27
CA GLU A 96 1.09 -12.62 9.20
C GLU A 96 1.96 -11.41 9.58
N LEU A 97 2.03 -10.43 8.67
CA LEU A 97 2.70 -9.16 8.92
C LEU A 97 1.64 -8.11 9.27
N VAL A 98 1.87 -7.32 10.31
CA VAL A 98 0.94 -6.24 10.69
C VAL A 98 1.51 -4.90 10.23
N LEU A 99 0.77 -4.21 9.38
CA LEU A 99 1.06 -2.83 8.99
C LEU A 99 0.26 -1.87 9.86
N SER A 100 0.92 -0.83 10.38
CA SER A 100 0.26 0.33 10.97
C SER A 100 0.13 1.41 9.90
N VAL A 101 -1.10 1.75 9.55
CA VAL A 101 -1.43 2.80 8.60
C VAL A 101 -1.96 3.98 9.39
N GLN A 102 -1.36 5.15 9.19
CA GLN A 102 -1.80 6.41 9.78
C GLN A 102 -2.08 7.42 8.68
N HIS A 103 -3.17 8.16 8.83
CA HIS A 103 -3.62 9.16 7.90
C HIS A 103 -3.90 10.47 8.63
N HIS A 104 -3.28 11.55 8.16
CA HIS A 104 -3.55 12.89 8.63
C HIS A 104 -3.46 13.89 7.46
N ARG A 105 -4.61 14.48 7.11
CA ARG A 105 -4.80 15.41 5.99
C ARG A 105 -4.45 14.77 4.64
N SER A 106 -3.26 15.03 4.12
CA SER A 106 -2.77 14.45 2.86
C SER A 106 -1.55 13.56 3.06
N ASN A 107 -1.16 13.32 4.31
CA ASN A 107 -0.07 12.42 4.65
C ASN A 107 -0.62 11.05 5.01
N VAL A 108 -0.05 10.03 4.39
CA VAL A 108 -0.25 8.63 4.76
C VAL A 108 1.10 8.06 5.18
N SER A 109 1.14 7.50 6.38
CA SER A 109 2.29 6.75 6.91
C SER A 109 1.92 5.27 6.93
N ILE A 110 2.82 4.43 6.42
CA ILE A 110 2.69 2.97 6.45
C ILE A 110 3.96 2.44 7.09
N THR A 111 3.84 1.81 8.24
CA THR A 111 4.97 1.22 8.95
C THR A 111 4.67 -0.24 9.27
N VAL A 112 5.72 -1.06 9.39
CA VAL A 112 5.56 -2.42 9.89
C VAL A 112 5.60 -2.38 11.41
N LYS A 113 4.59 -2.98 12.05
CA LYS A 113 4.55 -3.14 13.50
C LYS A 113 5.48 -4.29 13.89
N GLN A 114 6.48 -3.99 14.71
CA GLN A 114 7.42 -4.97 15.26
C GLN A 114 6.80 -5.74 16.42
#